data_AF-Q8VWW9-F1
#
_entry.id   AF-Q8VWW9-F1
#
_cell.length_a   1.000
_cell.length_b   1.000
_cell.length_c   1.000
_cell.angle_alpha   90.00
_cell.angle_beta   90.00
_cell.angle_gamma   90.00
#
_symmetry.space_group_name_H-M   'P 1'
#
loop_
_entity.id
_entity.type
_entity.pdbx_description
1 polymer ?
#
loop_
_entity_poly.entity_id
_entity_poly.type
_entity_poly.pdbx_seq_one_letter_code
_entity_poly.pdbx_strand_id
1 'polypeptide(L)'
;YEGLACHYNPYGPIYNDRERLQIYISDVGVLAVTYGLYRLVLAKGLAWVICVYGVPLLIVNAFLVMITYLQHTHPALPHYDSSEWDWLRGALATVDRDYGILNKVFHNITDTHVAHHLFSTMPHYHAMEATKAIKPILGEYYSFDGTPVYKAIFREAKECIYVEPDEGEQSSKGVFWFRNKI
;
A
#
# COMPACT_ATOMS: atom_id res chain seq x y z
N TYR A 1 18.68 22.77 3.67
CA TYR A 1 17.78 23.59 2.83
C TYR A 1 16.63 24.06 3.71
N GLU A 2 16.45 25.36 3.88
CA GLU A 2 15.27 25.94 4.56
C GLU A 2 14.23 26.32 3.51
N GLY A 3 12.97 25.91 3.70
CA GLY A 3 11.89 26.20 2.76
C GLY A 3 10.66 25.31 2.98
N LEU A 4 9.55 25.63 2.30
CA LEU A 4 8.32 24.83 2.35
C LEU A 4 8.54 23.48 1.67
N ALA A 5 8.20 22.40 2.38
CA ALA A 5 8.12 21.06 1.82
C ALA A 5 6.98 20.99 0.76
N CYS A 6 7.35 21.01 -0.52
CA CYS A 6 6.42 21.04 -1.64
C CYS A 6 6.85 20.07 -2.75
N HIS A 7 5.95 19.19 -3.16
CA HIS A 7 6.20 18.15 -4.18
C HIS A 7 6.41 18.73 -5.60
N TYR A 8 5.85 19.90 -5.88
CA TYR A 8 5.96 20.60 -7.17
C TYR A 8 7.12 21.60 -7.21
N ASN A 9 7.94 21.65 -6.17
CA ASN A 9 9.11 22.51 -6.13
C ASN A 9 10.38 21.65 -6.24
N PRO A 10 11.10 21.68 -7.37
CA PRO A 10 12.36 20.96 -7.53
C PRO A 10 13.44 21.30 -6.49
N TYR A 11 13.34 22.48 -5.85
CA TYR A 11 14.27 22.91 -4.80
C TYR A 11 13.68 22.78 -3.39
N GLY A 12 12.57 22.04 -3.25
CA GLY A 12 11.98 21.73 -1.94
C GLY A 12 12.92 20.88 -1.08
N PRO A 13 12.85 20.98 0.26
CA PRO A 13 13.75 20.26 1.17
C PRO A 13 13.54 18.73 1.17
N ILE A 14 12.56 18.21 0.42
CA ILE A 14 12.22 16.78 0.33
C ILE A 14 13.11 16.04 -0.68
N TYR A 15 13.71 16.76 -1.63
CA TYR A 15 14.39 16.17 -2.78
C TYR A 15 15.89 16.49 -2.83
N ASN A 16 16.64 15.53 -3.35
CA ASN A 16 18.05 15.70 -3.67
C ASN A 16 18.23 16.29 -5.09
N ASP A 17 19.40 16.88 -5.34
CA ASP A 17 19.70 17.56 -6.61
C ASP A 17 19.51 16.68 -7.86
N ARG A 18 19.68 15.36 -7.72
CA ARG A 18 19.54 14.38 -8.81
C ARG A 18 18.08 14.17 -9.25
N GLU A 19 17.11 14.46 -8.39
CA GLU A 19 15.69 14.22 -8.63
C GLU A 19 15.02 15.42 -9.31
N ARG A 20 15.67 16.58 -9.33
CA ARG A 20 15.14 17.86 -9.85
C ARG A 20 14.56 17.74 -11.25
N LEU A 21 15.26 17.08 -12.16
CA LEU A 21 14.80 16.90 -13.54
C LEU A 21 13.52 16.04 -13.59
N GLN A 22 13.42 15.02 -12.74
CA GLN A 22 12.22 14.16 -12.68
C GLN A 22 11.02 14.94 -12.16
N ILE A 23 11.23 15.86 -11.22
CA ILE A 23 10.17 16.74 -10.70
C ILE A 23 9.66 17.65 -11.80
N TYR A 24 10.55 18.34 -12.54
CA TYR A 24 10.13 19.15 -13.69
C TYR A 24 9.34 18.35 -14.74
N ILE A 25 9.80 17.14 -15.07
CA ILE A 25 9.09 16.25 -16.01
C ILE A 25 7.71 15.87 -15.46
N SER A 26 7.62 15.55 -14.17
CA SER A 26 6.36 15.25 -13.48
C SER A 26 5.40 16.44 -13.53
N ASP A 27 5.86 17.64 -13.21
CA ASP A 27 5.05 18.87 -13.24
C ASP A 27 4.50 19.15 -14.64
N VAL A 28 5.34 19.02 -15.67
CA VAL A 28 4.91 19.13 -17.07
C VAL A 28 3.88 18.06 -17.42
N GLY A 29 4.05 16.83 -16.94
CA GLY A 29 3.10 15.73 -17.12
C GLY A 29 1.74 16.04 -16.49
N VAL A 30 1.72 16.52 -15.25
CA VAL A 30 0.50 16.93 -14.54
C VAL A 30 -0.21 18.07 -15.28
N LEU A 31 0.53 19.08 -15.73
CA LEU A 31 -0.01 20.18 -16.52
C LEU A 31 -0.60 19.70 -17.86
N ALA A 32 0.10 18.79 -18.55
CA ALA A 32 -0.35 18.23 -19.82
C ALA A 32 -1.65 17.42 -19.67
N VAL A 33 -1.74 16.55 -18.66
CA VAL A 33 -2.96 15.78 -18.37
C VAL A 33 -4.11 16.71 -17.97
N THR A 34 -3.84 17.69 -17.10
CA THR A 34 -4.85 18.68 -16.68
C THR A 34 -5.38 19.47 -17.88
N TYR A 35 -4.49 19.89 -18.78
CA TYR A 35 -4.88 20.57 -20.02
C TYR A 35 -5.68 19.65 -20.94
N GLY A 36 -5.29 18.38 -21.09
CA GLY A 36 -6.04 17.40 -21.86
C GLY A 36 -7.47 17.20 -21.33
N LEU A 37 -7.62 17.06 -20.01
CA LEU A 37 -8.94 16.98 -19.36
C LEU A 37 -9.75 18.26 -19.56
N TYR A 38 -9.14 19.44 -19.44
CA TYR A 38 -9.79 20.71 -19.74
C TYR A 38 -10.33 20.75 -21.19
N ARG A 39 -9.52 20.32 -22.17
CA ARG A 39 -9.97 20.24 -23.57
C ARG A 39 -11.11 19.24 -23.76
N LEU A 40 -11.11 18.11 -23.04
CA LEU A 40 -12.22 17.16 -23.06
C LEU A 40 -13.49 17.74 -22.44
N VAL A 41 -13.38 18.51 -21.36
CA VAL A 41 -14.51 19.23 -20.75
C VAL A 41 -15.11 20.22 -21.77
N LEU A 42 -14.28 20.99 -22.48
CA LEU A 42 -14.77 21.90 -23.52
C LEU A 42 -15.47 21.17 -24.68
N ALA A 43 -14.98 19.99 -25.05
CA ALA A 43 -15.49 19.24 -26.21
C ALA A 43 -16.71 18.35 -25.91
N LYS A 44 -16.81 17.81 -24.69
CA LYS A 44 -17.79 16.78 -24.29
C LYS A 44 -18.64 17.16 -23.07
N GLY A 45 -18.30 18.24 -22.39
CA GLY A 45 -18.94 18.68 -21.15
C GLY A 45 -18.32 18.05 -19.90
N LEU A 46 -18.45 18.76 -18.77
CA LEU A 46 -17.88 18.34 -17.48
C LEU A 46 -18.46 17.01 -16.99
N ALA A 47 -19.77 16.84 -17.08
CA ALA A 47 -20.45 15.62 -16.64
C ALA A 47 -19.92 14.38 -17.35
N TRP A 48 -19.65 14.48 -18.65
CA TRP A 48 -19.08 13.38 -19.43
C TRP A 48 -17.68 12.99 -18.92
N VAL A 49 -16.80 13.97 -18.67
CA VAL A 49 -15.45 13.72 -18.16
C VAL A 49 -15.49 13.12 -16.74
N ILE A 50 -16.38 13.61 -15.88
CA ILE A 50 -16.57 13.03 -14.53
C ILE A 50 -17.00 11.58 -14.64
N CYS A 51 -17.99 11.25 -15.48
CA CYS A 51 -18.49 9.88 -15.58
C CYS A 51 -17.50 8.90 -16.23
N VAL A 52 -16.75 9.34 -17.24
CA VAL A 52 -15.85 8.46 -18.02
C VAL A 52 -14.44 8.38 -17.44
N TYR A 53 -13.98 9.44 -16.78
CA TYR A 53 -12.61 9.51 -16.22
C TYR A 53 -12.62 9.66 -14.70
N GLY A 54 -13.32 10.66 -14.17
CA GLY A 54 -13.28 10.99 -12.74
C GLY A 54 -13.76 9.86 -11.82
N VAL A 55 -14.97 9.36 -12.03
CA VAL A 55 -15.57 8.29 -11.21
C VAL A 55 -14.77 6.99 -11.34
N PRO A 56 -14.43 6.48 -12.55
CA PRO A 56 -13.58 5.31 -12.68
C PRO A 56 -12.22 5.46 -12.00
N LEU A 57 -11.57 6.63 -12.12
CA LEU A 57 -10.30 6.92 -11.46
C LEU A 57 -10.44 6.81 -9.93
N LEU A 58 -11.48 7.40 -9.35
CA LEU A 58 -11.72 7.32 -7.90
C LEU A 58 -11.98 5.88 -7.43
N ILE A 59 -12.75 5.10 -8.19
CA ILE A 59 -13.03 3.69 -7.86
C ILE A 59 -11.73 2.87 -7.87
N VAL A 60 -10.91 2.99 -8.91
CA VAL A 60 -9.63 2.28 -9.01
C VAL A 60 -8.69 2.67 -7.86
N ASN A 61 -8.58 3.98 -7.57
CA ASN A 61 -7.73 4.44 -6.46
C ASN A 61 -8.26 3.97 -5.10
N ALA A 62 -9.57 3.95 -4.89
CA ALA A 62 -10.17 3.43 -3.67
C ALA A 62 -9.82 1.95 -3.47
N PHE A 63 -9.87 1.14 -4.53
CA PHE A 63 -9.46 -0.26 -4.45
C PHE A 63 -7.97 -0.43 -4.19
N LEU A 64 -7.11 0.31 -4.89
CA LEU A 64 -5.66 0.24 -4.68
C LEU A 64 -5.29 0.60 -3.24
N VAL A 65 -5.80 1.72 -2.72
CA VAL A 65 -5.57 2.16 -1.34
C VAL A 65 -6.07 1.11 -0.36
N MET A 66 -7.30 0.62 -0.53
CA MET A 66 -7.89 -0.40 0.36
C MET A 66 -7.06 -1.69 0.40
N ILE A 67 -6.66 -2.20 -0.77
CA ILE A 67 -5.85 -3.42 -0.91
C ILE A 67 -4.53 -3.24 -0.16
N THR A 68 -3.76 -2.20 -0.51
CA THR A 68 -2.44 -1.96 0.11
C THR A 68 -2.56 -1.66 1.59
N TYR A 69 -3.59 -0.92 2.00
CA TYR A 69 -3.82 -0.57 3.39
C TYR A 69 -4.03 -1.83 4.22
N LEU A 70 -4.96 -2.70 3.84
CA LEU A 70 -5.23 -3.92 4.60
C LEU A 70 -4.09 -4.95 4.53
N GLN A 71 -3.31 -4.97 3.45
CA GLN A 71 -2.15 -5.86 3.34
C GLN A 71 -0.98 -5.46 4.24
N HIS A 72 -0.86 -4.17 4.56
CA HIS A 72 0.25 -3.62 5.34
C HIS A 72 -0.15 -3.07 6.71
N THR A 73 -1.45 -3.02 6.99
CA THR A 73 -2.00 -2.54 8.26
C THR A 73 -2.80 -3.67 8.88
N HIS A 74 -2.31 -4.23 9.99
CA HIS A 74 -2.99 -5.25 10.75
C HIS A 74 -2.34 -5.39 12.14
N PRO A 75 -3.11 -5.59 13.24
CA PRO A 75 -2.55 -5.65 14.60
C PRO A 75 -1.45 -6.68 14.82
N ALA A 76 -1.49 -7.78 14.07
CA ALA A 76 -0.51 -8.87 14.13
C ALA A 76 0.74 -8.64 13.25
N LEU A 77 0.88 -7.49 12.58
CA LEU A 77 2.08 -7.19 11.79
C LEU A 77 3.11 -6.41 12.62
N PRO A 78 4.34 -6.92 12.71
CA PRO A 78 5.43 -6.23 13.39
C PRO A 78 5.98 -5.10 12.53
N HIS A 79 6.47 -4.06 13.21
CA HIS A 79 7.27 -3.00 12.62
C HIS A 79 8.66 -3.07 13.24
N TYR A 80 9.69 -2.88 12.43
CA TYR A 80 11.07 -3.04 12.85
C TYR A 80 11.84 -1.72 12.72
N ASP A 81 12.67 -1.40 13.71
CA ASP A 81 13.70 -0.39 13.51
C ASP A 81 14.94 -0.98 12.83
N SER A 82 15.97 -0.15 12.61
CA SER A 82 17.20 -0.56 11.94
C SER A 82 18.04 -1.61 12.69
N SER A 83 17.75 -1.89 13.96
CA SER A 83 18.46 -2.91 14.74
C SER A 83 17.91 -4.31 14.52
N GLU A 84 16.61 -4.44 14.22
CA GLU A 84 15.95 -5.73 14.02
C GLU A 84 15.54 -5.99 12.56
N TRP A 85 15.53 -4.95 11.71
CA TRP A 85 15.11 -5.09 10.33
C TRP A 85 16.14 -5.87 9.50
N ASP A 86 15.65 -6.87 8.77
CA ASP A 86 16.35 -7.47 7.64
C ASP A 86 15.35 -7.64 6.47
N TRP A 87 15.86 -8.03 5.29
CA TRP A 87 15.03 -8.18 4.09
C TRP A 87 13.86 -9.16 4.30
N LEU A 88 14.09 -10.29 4.97
CA LEU A 88 13.08 -11.33 5.11
C LEU A 88 12.00 -10.91 6.11
N ARG A 89 12.40 -10.35 7.25
CA ARG A 89 11.48 -9.78 8.24
C ARG A 89 10.63 -8.65 7.65
N GLY A 90 11.25 -7.77 6.86
CA GLY A 90 10.54 -6.72 6.12
C GLY A 90 9.56 -7.28 5.10
N ALA A 91 9.97 -8.28 4.30
CA ALA A 91 9.11 -8.90 3.29
C ALA A 91 7.92 -9.67 3.91
N LEU A 92 8.08 -10.23 5.11
CA LEU A 92 7.03 -10.94 5.83
C LEU A 92 6.14 -10.02 6.69
N ALA A 93 6.44 -8.72 6.79
CA ALA A 93 5.61 -7.72 7.46
C ALA A 93 4.38 -7.32 6.61
N THR A 94 3.64 -8.34 6.17
CA THR A 94 2.45 -8.20 5.33
C THR A 94 1.50 -9.37 5.56
N VAL A 95 0.22 -9.19 5.23
CA VAL A 95 -0.85 -10.17 5.46
C VAL A 95 -1.65 -10.42 4.18
N ASP A 96 -1.86 -11.69 3.85
CA ASP A 96 -2.79 -12.07 2.80
C ASP A 96 -4.23 -11.93 3.29
N ARG A 97 -5.11 -11.41 2.43
CA ARG A 97 -6.51 -11.12 2.72
C ARG A 97 -7.46 -11.86 1.80
N ASP A 98 -8.56 -12.35 2.35
CA ASP A 98 -9.64 -12.92 1.56
C ASP A 98 -10.82 -11.94 1.41
N TYR A 99 -11.01 -11.43 0.19
CA TYR A 99 -12.14 -10.57 -0.18
C TYR A 99 -13.23 -11.36 -0.96
N GLY A 100 -13.18 -12.69 -0.95
CA GLY A 100 -14.12 -13.57 -1.62
C GLY A 100 -14.02 -13.48 -3.13
N ILE A 101 -15.12 -13.12 -3.81
CA ILE A 101 -15.14 -13.04 -5.27
C ILE A 101 -14.17 -11.98 -5.81
N LEU A 102 -13.87 -10.95 -5.01
CA LEU A 102 -12.97 -9.88 -5.41
C LEU A 102 -11.52 -10.36 -5.55
N ASN A 103 -11.11 -11.47 -4.91
CA ASN A 103 -9.77 -12.02 -5.13
C ASN A 103 -9.57 -12.32 -6.62
N LYS A 104 -10.56 -12.96 -7.27
CA LYS A 104 -10.49 -13.24 -8.71
C LYS A 104 -10.53 -11.98 -9.58
N VAL A 105 -11.36 -10.99 -9.21
CA VAL A 105 -11.44 -9.70 -9.92
C VAL A 105 -10.11 -8.97 -9.87
N PHE A 106 -9.40 -9.04 -8.75
CA PHE A 106 -8.10 -8.43 -8.54
C PHE A 106 -6.92 -9.39 -8.83
N HIS A 107 -7.14 -10.45 -9.59
CA HIS A 107 -6.09 -11.39 -10.01
C HIS A 107 -5.30 -12.03 -8.85
N ASN A 108 -5.98 -12.27 -7.73
CA ASN A 108 -5.45 -12.82 -6.47
C ASN A 108 -4.37 -11.95 -5.82
N ILE A 109 -4.28 -10.66 -6.18
CA ILE A 109 -3.35 -9.74 -5.51
C ILE A 109 -3.59 -9.69 -4.00
N THR A 110 -4.82 -9.93 -3.55
CA THR A 110 -5.25 -9.87 -2.15
C THR A 110 -4.75 -11.04 -1.33
N ASP A 111 -4.73 -12.25 -1.90
CA ASP A 111 -4.43 -13.53 -1.25
C ASP A 111 -3.13 -14.20 -1.74
N THR A 112 -2.28 -13.44 -2.44
CA THR A 112 -0.91 -13.84 -2.82
C THR A 112 0.13 -12.75 -2.57
N HIS A 113 -0.17 -11.81 -1.69
CA HIS A 113 0.64 -10.64 -1.45
C HIS A 113 1.92 -10.96 -0.67
N VAL A 114 1.87 -11.90 0.28
CA VAL A 114 3.08 -12.39 0.96
C VAL A 114 4.06 -12.98 -0.06
N ALA A 115 3.57 -13.76 -1.04
CA ALA A 115 4.40 -14.29 -2.12
C ALA A 115 4.95 -13.17 -3.00
N HIS A 116 4.16 -12.13 -3.28
CA HIS A 116 4.62 -10.94 -4.00
C HIS A 116 5.76 -10.22 -3.25
N HIS A 117 5.72 -10.10 -1.92
CA HIS A 117 6.83 -9.48 -1.18
C HIS A 117 8.12 -10.30 -1.22
N LEU A 118 8.01 -11.62 -1.15
CA LEU A 118 9.18 -12.51 -1.28
C LEU A 118 9.73 -12.55 -2.71
N PHE A 119 8.86 -12.40 -3.72
CA PHE A 119 9.19 -12.49 -5.14
C PHE A 119 8.52 -11.36 -5.94
N SER A 120 8.94 -10.10 -5.71
CA SER A 120 8.26 -8.91 -6.24
C SER A 120 8.23 -8.78 -7.76
N THR A 121 9.09 -9.53 -8.45
CA THR A 121 9.14 -9.60 -9.92
C THR A 121 8.26 -10.72 -10.50
N MET A 122 7.67 -11.58 -9.66
CA MET A 122 6.81 -12.68 -10.09
C MET A 122 5.48 -12.14 -10.65
N PRO A 123 5.04 -12.61 -11.84
CA PRO A 123 3.72 -12.26 -12.36
C PRO A 123 2.60 -13.01 -11.64
N HIS A 124 1.40 -12.45 -11.64
CA HIS A 124 0.24 -12.99 -10.90
C HIS A 124 -0.21 -14.39 -11.35
N TYR A 125 0.15 -14.85 -12.56
CA TYR A 125 -0.35 -16.11 -13.15
C TYR A 125 -0.01 -17.35 -12.31
N HIS A 126 1.16 -17.39 -11.66
CA HIS A 126 1.60 -18.48 -10.79
C HIS A 126 1.68 -18.09 -9.31
N ALA A 127 1.21 -16.90 -8.94
CA ALA A 127 1.32 -16.41 -7.56
C ALA A 127 0.56 -17.32 -6.58
N MET A 128 -0.60 -17.87 -6.97
CA MET A 128 -1.34 -18.83 -6.14
C MET A 128 -0.61 -20.15 -5.93
N GLU A 129 0.14 -20.62 -6.93
CA GLU A 129 0.96 -21.82 -6.84
C GLU A 129 2.13 -21.59 -5.88
N ALA A 130 2.84 -20.47 -6.06
CA ALA A 130 3.90 -20.04 -5.16
C ALA A 130 3.40 -19.89 -3.72
N THR A 131 2.27 -19.21 -3.49
CA THR A 131 1.65 -19.06 -2.16
C THR A 131 1.40 -20.42 -1.50
N LYS A 132 0.86 -21.40 -2.23
CA LYS A 132 0.63 -22.76 -1.69
C LYS A 132 1.93 -23.46 -1.33
N ALA A 133 3.00 -23.25 -2.09
CA ALA A 133 4.30 -23.86 -1.83
C ALA A 133 5.02 -23.22 -0.63
N ILE A 134 4.94 -21.89 -0.46
CA ILE A 134 5.63 -21.18 0.62
C ILE A 134 4.91 -21.27 1.98
N LYS A 135 3.57 -21.36 1.99
CA LYS A 135 2.76 -21.47 3.22
C LYS A 135 3.30 -22.50 4.22
N PRO A 136 3.52 -23.78 3.85
CA PRO A 136 4.04 -24.78 4.78
C PRO A 136 5.50 -24.55 5.19
N ILE A 137 6.29 -23.83 4.39
CA ILE A 137 7.70 -23.50 4.69
C ILE A 137 7.76 -22.38 5.73
N LEU A 138 6.95 -21.35 5.55
CA LEU A 138 6.87 -20.19 6.45
C LEU A 138 6.18 -20.54 7.77
N GLY A 139 5.24 -21.48 7.77
CA GLY A 139 4.57 -21.95 9.00
C GLY A 139 3.92 -20.79 9.74
N GLU A 140 4.33 -20.58 11.00
CA GLU A 140 3.82 -19.50 11.86
C GLU A 140 4.15 -18.09 11.36
N TYR A 141 5.15 -17.94 10.49
CA TYR A 141 5.53 -16.64 9.92
C TYR A 141 4.66 -16.23 8.72
N TYR A 142 3.80 -17.11 8.22
CA TYR A 142 2.85 -16.75 7.16
C TYR A 142 1.59 -16.12 7.77
N SER A 143 1.31 -14.86 7.43
CA SER A 143 0.16 -14.12 7.93
C SER A 143 -0.99 -14.15 6.93
N PHE A 144 -2.18 -14.56 7.39
CA PHE A 144 -3.42 -14.53 6.63
C PHE A 144 -4.59 -14.11 7.51
N ASP A 145 -5.45 -13.26 6.98
CA ASP A 145 -6.69 -12.86 7.63
C ASP A 145 -7.90 -12.95 6.68
N GLY A 146 -8.80 -13.88 7.01
CA GLY A 146 -10.06 -14.10 6.30
C GLY A 146 -11.23 -13.24 6.81
N THR A 147 -10.98 -12.24 7.64
CA THR A 147 -12.02 -11.32 8.10
C THR A 147 -12.65 -10.59 6.91
N PRO A 148 -14.00 -10.53 6.80
CA PRO A 148 -14.66 -9.82 5.69
C PRO A 148 -14.16 -8.39 5.53
N VAL A 149 -13.88 -7.99 4.28
CA VAL A 149 -13.18 -6.73 3.93
C VAL A 149 -13.69 -5.51 4.69
N TYR A 150 -15.01 -5.31 4.81
CA TYR A 150 -15.58 -4.16 5.51
C TYR A 150 -15.32 -4.17 7.02
N LYS A 151 -15.28 -5.36 7.64
CA LYS A 151 -14.91 -5.51 9.06
C LYS A 151 -13.43 -5.29 9.27
N ALA A 152 -12.59 -5.78 8.36
CA ALA A 152 -11.16 -5.55 8.37
C ALA A 152 -10.82 -4.06 8.25
N ILE A 153 -11.45 -3.33 7.31
CA ILE A 153 -11.30 -1.87 7.18
C ILE A 153 -11.63 -1.18 8.51
N PHE A 154 -12.77 -1.52 9.11
CA PHE A 154 -13.19 -0.90 10.36
C PHE A 154 -12.24 -1.22 11.52
N ARG A 155 -11.84 -2.49 11.67
CA ARG A 155 -10.90 -2.92 12.71
C ARG A 155 -9.56 -2.22 12.54
N GLU A 156 -9.03 -2.13 11.34
CA GLU A 156 -7.68 -1.60 11.11
C GLU A 156 -7.66 -0.09 11.31
N ALA A 157 -8.70 0.60 10.84
CA ALA A 157 -8.87 2.02 11.06
C ALA A 157 -9.00 2.39 12.54
N LYS A 158 -9.50 1.47 13.38
CA LYS A 158 -9.68 1.68 14.82
C LYS A 158 -8.47 1.23 15.64
N GLU A 159 -7.92 0.07 15.33
CA GLU A 159 -6.92 -0.60 16.17
C GLU A 159 -5.46 -0.29 15.76
N CYS A 160 -5.23 0.21 14.55
CA CYS A 160 -3.90 0.48 14.00
C CYS A 160 -3.61 1.98 13.88
N ILE A 161 -3.55 2.69 15.01
CA ILE A 161 -3.39 4.16 15.03
C ILE A 161 -1.93 4.59 15.08
N TYR A 162 -1.13 3.92 15.91
CA TYR A 162 0.30 4.16 16.06
C TYR A 162 0.98 2.85 16.45
N VAL A 163 2.32 2.82 16.38
CA VAL A 163 3.12 1.66 16.79
C VAL A 163 3.95 1.99 18.03
N GLU A 164 4.02 1.06 18.98
CA GLU A 164 4.86 1.18 20.17
C GLU A 164 5.47 -0.19 20.53
N PRO A 165 6.59 -0.24 21.27
CA PRO A 165 7.16 -1.51 21.70
C PRO A 165 6.22 -2.20 22.71
N ASP A 166 6.34 -3.53 22.84
CA ASP A 166 5.64 -4.25 23.91
C ASP A 166 6.13 -3.81 25.29
N GLU A 167 5.24 -3.81 26.29
CA GLU A 167 5.59 -3.55 27.69
C GLU A 167 6.05 -4.84 28.39
N GLY A 168 7.12 -4.77 29.19
CA GLY A 168 7.57 -5.86 30.05
C GLY A 168 8.95 -6.44 29.73
N GLU A 169 9.35 -7.47 30.49
CA GLU A 169 10.68 -8.11 30.42
C GLU A 169 10.92 -8.84 29.09
N GLN A 170 9.87 -9.18 28.32
CA GLN A 170 9.95 -9.74 26.97
C GLN A 170 9.88 -8.70 25.85
N SER A 171 10.01 -7.40 26.13
CA SER A 171 10.05 -6.39 25.05
C SER A 171 11.22 -6.67 24.10
N SER A 172 10.89 -7.16 22.90
CA SER A 172 11.88 -7.32 21.84
C SER A 172 12.34 -5.93 21.44
N LYS A 173 13.58 -5.57 21.81
CA LYS A 173 14.18 -4.30 21.37
C LYS A 173 14.06 -4.19 19.86
N GLY A 174 13.61 -3.03 19.38
CA GLY A 174 13.49 -2.75 17.94
C GLY A 174 12.29 -3.37 17.22
N VAL A 175 11.36 -4.03 17.92
CA VAL A 175 10.07 -4.50 17.38
C VAL A 175 8.93 -3.70 17.97
N PHE A 176 8.04 -3.22 17.12
CA PHE A 176 6.91 -2.36 17.45
C PHE A 176 5.61 -2.97 16.90
N TRP A 177 4.51 -2.77 17.61
CA TRP A 177 3.20 -3.29 17.25
C TRP A 177 2.16 -2.20 17.22
N PHE A 178 1.14 -2.39 16.38
CA PHE A 178 0.01 -1.48 16.35
C PHE A 178 -0.73 -1.44 17.68
N ARG A 179 -1.16 -0.23 18.03
CA ARG A 179 -1.91 0.09 19.24
C ARG A 179 -2.98 1.12 18.97
N ASN A 180 -3.92 1.13 19.89
CA ASN A 180 -4.98 2.10 19.96
C ASN A 180 -5.14 2.56 21.41
N LYS A 181 -5.09 3.88 21.63
CA LYS A 181 -5.33 4.55 22.94
C LYS A 181 -6.65 5.34 22.95
N ILE A 182 -7.50 5.15 21.94
CA ILE A 182 -8.84 5.74 21.82
C ILE A 182 -9.87 4.86 22.52
#